data_AF-A0A839VVF8-F1
#
_entry.id   AF-A0A839VVF8-F1
#
_cell.length_a   1.000
_cell.length_b   1.000
_cell.length_c   1.000
_cell.angle_alpha   90.00
_cell.angle_beta   90.00
_cell.angle_gamma   90.00
#
_symmetry.space_group_name_H-M   'P 1'
#
loop_
_entity.id
_entity.type
_entity.pdbx_description
1 polymer ?
#
loop_
_entity_poly.entity_id
_entity_poly.type
_entity_poly.pdbx_seq_one_letter_code
_entity_poly.pdbx_strand_id
1 'polypeptide(L)' 'AMEEGLRFAIREGGRTVGAGVVASILPDA' A
#
# COMPACT_ATOMS: atom_id res chain seq x y z
N ALA A 1 -12.68 1.18 3.38
CA ALA A 1 -11.60 1.80 4.15
C ALA A 1 -10.32 0.97 3.96
N MET A 2 -9.14 1.56 4.11
CA MET A 2 -7.89 0.79 4.20
C MET A 2 -7.69 0.32 5.64
N GLU A 3 -6.94 -0.76 5.85
CA GLU A 3 -6.66 -1.34 7.17
C GLU A 3 -5.16 -1.61 7.32
N GLU A 4 -4.64 -1.56 8.54
CA GLU A 4 -3.28 -2.04 8.83
C GLU A 4 -3.15 -3.53 8.48
N GLY A 5 -1.98 -3.94 7.99
CA GLY A 5 -1.79 -5.32 7.52
C GLY A 5 -2.34 -5.61 6.12
N LEU A 6 -3.05 -4.66 5.49
CA LEU A 6 -3.48 -4.80 4.10
C LEU A 6 -2.27 -4.88 3.17
N ARG A 7 -2.21 -5.95 2.36
CA ARG A 7 -1.14 -6.15 1.37
C ARG A 7 -1.45 -5.43 0.07
N PHE A 8 -0.43 -4.88 -0.57
CA PHE A 8 -0.58 -4.18 -1.85
C PHE A 8 0.65 -4.37 -2.77
N ALA A 9 0.46 -4.06 -4.05
CA ALA A 9 1.50 -4.04 -5.07
C ALA A 9 1.65 -2.64 -5.68
N ILE A 10 2.89 -2.25 -5.99
CA ILE A 10 3.22 -1.00 -6.68
C ILE A 10 3.49 -1.35 -8.15
N ARG A 11 2.77 -0.68 -9.07
CA ARG A 11 2.87 -0.94 -10.51
C ARG A 11 3.24 0.34 -11.26
N GLU A 12 4.23 0.24 -12.14
CA GLU A 12 4.69 1.32 -13.01
C GLU A 12 5.04 0.74 -14.38
N GLY A 13 4.68 1.45 -15.47
CA GLY A 13 5.04 1.02 -16.84
C GLY A 13 4.58 -0.39 -17.20
N GLY A 14 3.44 -0.83 -16.67
CA GLY A 14 2.85 -2.15 -16.93
C GLY A 14 3.45 -3.31 -16.14
N ARG A 15 4.44 -3.08 -15.26
CA ARG A 15 5.06 -4.14 -14.44
C ARG A 15 4.99 -3.83 -12.94
N THR A 16 5.15 -4.85 -12.11
CA THR A 16 5.26 -4.70 -10.65
C THR A 16 6.67 -4.26 -10.31
N VAL A 17 6.80 -3.19 -9.52
CA VAL A 17 8.10 -2.64 -9.07
C VAL A 17 8.31 -2.76 -7.57
N GLY A 18 7.27 -3.13 -6.83
CA GLY A 18 7.35 -3.36 -5.39
C GLY A 18 6.09 -4.01 -4.85
N ALA A 19 6.20 -4.51 -3.62
CA ALA A 19 5.08 -5.01 -2.84
C ALA A 19 5.26 -4.57 -1.39
N GLY A 20 4.16 -4.39 -0.68
CA GLY A 20 4.18 -3.88 0.68
C GLY A 20 2.94 -4.25 1.48
N VAL A 21 2.98 -3.84 2.74
CA VAL A 21 1.89 -3.97 3.69
C VAL A 21 1.66 -2.62 4.35
N VAL A 22 0.40 -2.25 4.60
CA VAL A 22 0.08 -1.01 5.32
C VAL A 22 0.58 -1.15 6.76
N ALA A 23 1.54 -0.30 7.15
CA ALA A 23 2.15 -0.33 8.47
C ALA A 23 1.35 0.46 9.52
N SER A 24 0.78 1.59 9.12
CA SER A 24 0.01 2.48 10.00
C SER A 24 -0.93 3.35 9.17
N ILE A 25 -2.12 3.66 9.71
CA ILE A 25 -3.02 4.66 9.13
C ILE A 25 -2.80 5.99 9.83
N LEU A 26 -2.51 7.04 9.05
CA LEU A 26 -2.36 8.38 9.57
C LEU A 26 -3.75 9.03 9.73
N PRO A 27 -3.98 9.81 10.80
CA PRO A 27 -5.21 10.56 10.95
C PRO A 27 -5.32 11.63 9.87
N ASP A 28 -6.57 12.01 9.54
CA ASP A 28 -6.81 13.21 8.75
C ASP A 28 -6.39 14.47 9.54
N ALA A 29 -6.05 15.53 8.81
CA ALA A 29 -5.53 16.78 9.38
C ALA A 29 -6.49 17.47 10.35
#